data_AF-A0A2V9UUE9-F1
#
_entry.id   AF-A0A2V9UUE9-F1
#
_cell.length_a   1.000
_cell.length_b   1.000
_cell.length_c   1.000
_cell.angle_alpha   90.00
_cell.angle_beta   90.00
_cell.angle_gamma   90.00
#
_symmetry.space_group_name_H-M   'P 1'
#
loop_
_entity.id
_entity.type
_entity.pdbx_description
1 polymer ?
#
loop_
_entity_poly.entity_id
_entity_poly.type
_entity_poly.pdbx_seq_one_letter_code
_entity_poly.pdbx_strand_id
1 'polypeptide(L)'
;MKEGSKVRKIAFVGDHLPRKCGIATFTSDLLAAVAAAHPQSQCLSVSVNDIQGGYEYPEVVRFEIEEQDLSSYLRAADFLNISNVDIVCLQHEFGIFGGTAGGHILAFLRELRMPVVTTLHTILREPKADQRRVMHELVALSTRLVVMAERGRQMLQEIYQAPPTKIDFIPHGIPDVGFVDPTDFKDQFGV
;
A
#
# COMPACT_ATOMS: atom_id res chain seq x y z
N MET A 1 -26.81 -13.00 18.30
CA MET A 1 -25.36 -12.83 18.14
C MET A 1 -25.11 -12.52 16.68
N LYS A 2 -24.62 -11.32 16.34
CA LYS A 2 -24.24 -11.03 14.95
C LYS A 2 -22.90 -11.72 14.73
N GLU A 3 -22.85 -12.73 13.87
CA GLU A 3 -21.59 -13.23 13.33
C GLU A 3 -20.84 -12.03 12.73
N GLY A 4 -19.76 -11.60 13.37
CA GLY A 4 -18.91 -10.56 12.83
C GLY A 4 -18.37 -11.05 11.50
N SER A 5 -18.56 -10.28 10.43
CA SER A 5 -17.99 -10.56 9.11
C SER A 5 -16.52 -10.93 9.26
N LYS A 6 -16.19 -12.20 9.01
CA LYS A 6 -14.83 -12.70 9.18
C LYS A 6 -14.07 -12.38 7.91
N VAL A 7 -13.16 -11.42 7.97
CA VAL A 7 -12.20 -11.17 6.88
C VAL A 7 -11.32 -12.42 6.76
N ARG A 8 -11.31 -13.06 5.59
CA ARG A 8 -10.58 -14.32 5.31
C ARG A 8 -9.44 -14.11 4.34
N LYS A 9 -9.51 -13.14 3.43
CA LYS A 9 -8.47 -12.89 2.43
C LYS A 9 -8.18 -11.40 2.27
N ILE A 10 -6.92 -11.04 2.47
CA ILE A 10 -6.42 -9.66 2.47
C ILE A 10 -5.35 -9.56 1.39
N ALA A 11 -5.50 -8.60 0.47
CA ALA A 11 -4.49 -8.30 -0.53
C ALA A 11 -3.78 -6.98 -0.18
N PHE A 12 -2.45 -6.99 -0.19
CA PHE A 12 -1.60 -5.81 -0.06
C PHE A 12 -1.13 -5.38 -1.44
N VAL A 13 -1.26 -4.10 -1.77
CA VAL A 13 -0.94 -3.57 -3.09
C VAL A 13 0.05 -2.42 -2.93
N GLY A 14 1.17 -2.46 -3.64
CA GLY A 14 2.23 -1.46 -3.54
C GLY A 14 3.55 -2.03 -4.03
N ASP A 15 4.63 -1.71 -3.34
CA ASP A 15 5.93 -2.35 -3.57
C ASP A 15 6.12 -3.52 -2.62
N HIS A 16 6.93 -4.50 -3.00
CA HIS A 16 7.30 -5.61 -2.12
C HIS A 16 8.79 -5.93 -2.27
N LEU A 17 9.40 -6.50 -1.22
CA LEU A 17 10.75 -7.07 -1.34
C LEU A 17 10.76 -8.16 -2.43
N PRO A 18 11.80 -8.23 -3.29
CA PRO A 18 13.14 -7.69 -3.07
C PRO A 18 13.42 -6.30 -3.68
N ARG A 19 12.41 -5.56 -4.15
CA ARG A 19 12.59 -4.15 -4.55
C ARG A 19 13.16 -3.36 -3.37
N LYS A 20 14.28 -2.65 -3.58
CA LYS A 20 14.99 -1.94 -2.50
C LYS A 20 14.45 -0.52 -2.33
N CYS A 21 13.29 -0.38 -1.72
CA CYS A 21 12.71 0.92 -1.32
C CYS A 21 12.03 0.81 0.05
N GLY A 22 11.81 1.96 0.71
CA GLY A 22 11.17 2.00 2.03
C GLY A 22 9.73 1.44 2.01
N ILE A 23 9.00 1.66 0.93
CA ILE A 23 7.62 1.15 0.78
C ILE A 23 7.60 -0.37 0.61
N ALA A 24 8.58 -0.95 -0.08
CA ALA A 24 8.71 -2.41 -0.20
C ALA A 24 8.89 -3.06 1.17
N THR A 25 9.82 -2.52 1.98
CA THR A 25 10.02 -2.98 3.36
C THR A 25 8.74 -2.82 4.18
N PHE A 26 8.12 -1.63 4.15
CA PHE A 26 6.89 -1.38 4.89
C PHE A 26 5.76 -2.36 4.54
N THR A 27 5.55 -2.60 3.24
CA THR A 27 4.48 -3.49 2.76
C THR A 27 4.74 -4.94 3.16
N SER A 28 5.99 -5.40 3.01
CA SER A 28 6.39 -6.75 3.44
C SER A 28 6.21 -6.94 4.94
N ASP A 29 6.65 -5.97 5.76
CA ASP A 29 6.52 -6.03 7.22
C ASP A 29 5.05 -5.98 7.67
N LEU A 30 4.26 -5.09 7.06
CA LEU A 30 2.83 -4.98 7.35
C LEU A 30 2.09 -6.28 7.01
N LEU A 31 2.37 -6.87 5.85
CA LEU A 31 1.78 -8.14 5.44
C LEU A 31 2.11 -9.23 6.46
N ALA A 32 3.38 -9.37 6.83
CA ALA A 32 3.83 -10.38 7.78
C ALA A 32 3.19 -10.18 9.17
N ALA A 33 3.13 -8.95 9.66
CA ALA A 33 2.51 -8.62 10.94
C ALA A 33 1.01 -8.95 10.96
N VAL A 34 0.28 -8.60 9.89
CA VAL A 34 -1.16 -8.91 9.78
C VAL A 34 -1.39 -10.41 9.68
N ALA A 35 -0.57 -11.14 8.92
CA ALA A 35 -0.66 -12.60 8.82
C ALA A 35 -0.41 -13.28 10.17
N ALA A 36 0.56 -12.79 10.95
CA ALA A 36 0.85 -13.29 12.29
C ALA A 36 -0.27 -12.98 13.30
N ALA A 37 -0.82 -11.76 13.25
CA ALA A 37 -1.92 -11.35 14.13
C ALA A 37 -3.25 -12.03 13.80
N HIS A 38 -3.45 -12.41 12.53
CA HIS A 38 -4.66 -13.08 12.04
C HIS A 38 -4.35 -14.37 11.27
N PRO A 39 -3.92 -15.45 11.94
CA PRO A 39 -3.51 -16.70 11.28
C PRO A 39 -4.62 -17.42 10.51
N GLN A 40 -5.88 -17.04 10.76
CA GLN A 40 -7.05 -17.58 10.06
C GLN A 40 -7.36 -16.82 8.75
N SER A 41 -6.63 -15.75 8.48
CA SER A 41 -6.73 -14.94 7.26
C SER A 41 -5.56 -15.27 6.34
N GLN A 42 -5.84 -15.38 5.05
CA GLN A 42 -4.83 -15.47 4.02
C GLN A 42 -4.41 -14.07 3.58
N CYS A 43 -3.11 -13.78 3.66
CA CYS A 43 -2.53 -12.56 3.14
C CYS A 43 -1.81 -12.85 1.82
N LEU A 44 -1.94 -11.95 0.85
CA LEU A 44 -1.19 -11.98 -0.40
C LEU A 44 -0.75 -10.57 -0.80
N SER A 45 0.27 -10.48 -1.64
CA SER A 45 0.79 -9.23 -2.18
C SER A 45 0.58 -9.14 -3.70
N VAL A 46 0.33 -7.92 -4.17
CA VAL A 46 0.37 -7.50 -5.58
C VAL A 46 1.43 -6.40 -5.66
N SER A 47 2.55 -6.69 -6.32
CA SER A 47 3.70 -5.79 -6.36
C SER A 47 3.77 -5.02 -7.68
N VAL A 48 4.27 -3.80 -7.66
CA VAL A 48 4.55 -3.00 -8.86
C VAL A 48 6.03 -3.10 -9.25
N ASN A 49 6.28 -3.43 -10.51
CA ASN A 49 7.59 -3.55 -11.13
C ASN A 49 7.97 -2.26 -11.84
N ASP A 50 9.12 -1.70 -11.49
CA ASP A 50 9.74 -0.53 -12.13
C ASP A 50 10.84 -0.89 -13.15
N ILE A 51 11.17 -2.17 -13.26
CA ILE A 51 12.19 -2.69 -14.17
C ILE A 51 11.63 -3.80 -15.06
N GLN A 52 12.17 -3.89 -16.27
CA GLN A 52 11.81 -4.95 -17.20
C GLN A 52 12.20 -6.32 -16.64
N GLY A 53 11.23 -7.24 -16.62
CA GLY A 53 11.43 -8.61 -16.10
C GLY A 53 11.19 -8.74 -14.59
N GLY A 54 10.85 -7.65 -13.91
CA GLY A 54 10.45 -7.68 -12.51
C GLY A 54 11.56 -8.11 -11.55
N TYR A 55 11.16 -8.75 -10.46
CA TYR A 55 12.03 -9.18 -9.39
C TYR A 55 11.78 -10.66 -9.04
N GLU A 56 12.76 -11.30 -8.39
CA GLU A 56 12.57 -12.65 -7.83
C GLU A 56 11.73 -12.57 -6.54
N TYR A 57 10.42 -12.49 -6.70
CA TYR A 57 9.49 -12.38 -5.59
C TYR A 57 9.25 -13.71 -4.86
N PRO A 58 9.02 -13.67 -3.53
CA PRO A 58 8.55 -14.83 -2.78
C PRO A 58 7.09 -15.17 -3.13
N GLU A 59 6.67 -16.42 -2.83
CA GLU A 59 5.32 -16.94 -3.18
C GLU A 59 4.14 -16.12 -2.65
N VAL A 60 4.37 -15.28 -1.64
CA VAL A 60 3.35 -14.38 -1.08
C VAL A 60 2.95 -13.29 -2.08
N VAL A 61 3.83 -12.93 -3.02
CA VAL A 61 3.48 -12.08 -4.17
C VAL A 61 2.79 -12.97 -5.19
N ARG A 62 1.50 -12.71 -5.41
CA ARG A 62 0.64 -13.55 -6.27
C ARG A 62 0.36 -12.91 -7.63
N PHE A 63 0.69 -11.63 -7.78
CA PHE A 63 0.52 -10.89 -9.01
C PHE A 63 1.54 -9.75 -9.08
N GLU A 64 2.00 -9.45 -10.28
CA GLU A 64 2.94 -8.38 -10.57
C GLU A 64 2.32 -7.41 -11.58
N ILE A 65 2.40 -6.12 -11.27
CA ILE A 65 1.93 -5.02 -12.12
C ILE A 65 3.15 -4.38 -12.76
N GLU A 66 3.14 -4.22 -14.07
CA GLU A 66 4.17 -3.46 -14.78
C GLU A 66 3.83 -1.97 -14.68
N GLU A 67 4.70 -1.15 -14.08
CA GLU A 67 4.40 0.23 -13.68
C GLU A 67 3.75 1.07 -14.80
N GLN A 68 4.32 0.98 -16.00
CA GLN A 68 3.94 1.79 -17.15
C GLN A 68 2.94 1.08 -18.10
N ASP A 69 2.43 -0.10 -17.73
CA ASP A 69 1.39 -0.81 -18.50
C ASP A 69 0.03 -0.72 -17.79
N LEU A 70 -0.81 0.22 -18.26
CA LEU A 70 -2.19 0.39 -17.77
C LEU A 70 -3.01 -0.91 -17.85
N SER A 71 -2.76 -1.78 -18.83
CA SER A 71 -3.50 -3.04 -18.95
C SER A 71 -3.13 -4.03 -17.85
N SER A 72 -1.92 -3.94 -17.28
CA SER A 72 -1.50 -4.77 -16.14
C SER A 72 -2.29 -4.43 -14.88
N TYR A 73 -2.61 -3.16 -14.66
CA TYR A 73 -3.50 -2.72 -13.58
C TYR A 73 -4.89 -3.33 -13.70
N LEU A 74 -5.47 -3.37 -14.91
CA LEU A 74 -6.79 -3.96 -15.12
C LEU A 74 -6.77 -5.47 -14.86
N ARG A 75 -5.75 -6.18 -15.35
CA ARG A 75 -5.56 -7.62 -15.08
C ARG A 75 -5.40 -7.92 -13.59
N ALA A 76 -4.69 -7.06 -12.85
CA ALA A 76 -4.54 -7.20 -11.41
C ALA A 76 -5.88 -7.04 -10.67
N ALA A 77 -6.70 -6.07 -11.09
CA ALA A 77 -8.03 -5.88 -10.52
C ALA A 77 -8.93 -7.10 -10.78
N ASP A 78 -8.93 -7.63 -12.00
CA ASP A 78 -9.65 -8.86 -12.35
C ASP A 78 -9.17 -10.05 -11.50
N PHE A 79 -7.86 -10.23 -11.35
CA PHE A 79 -7.28 -11.25 -10.50
C PHE A 79 -7.80 -11.18 -9.05
N LEU A 80 -7.84 -9.99 -8.45
CA LEU A 80 -8.35 -9.83 -7.08
C LEU A 80 -9.86 -10.09 -6.99
N ASN A 81 -10.62 -9.63 -7.98
CA ASN A 81 -12.07 -9.83 -8.07
C ASN A 81 -12.46 -11.31 -8.15
N ILE A 82 -11.74 -12.12 -8.95
CA ILE A 82 -12.00 -13.57 -9.06
C ILE A 82 -11.42 -14.37 -7.91
N SER A 83 -10.43 -13.81 -7.18
CA SER A 83 -9.77 -14.47 -6.07
C SER A 83 -10.55 -14.42 -4.76
N ASN A 84 -11.75 -13.83 -4.74
CA ASN A 84 -12.56 -13.62 -3.52
C ASN A 84 -11.75 -12.93 -2.40
N VAL A 85 -11.07 -11.84 -2.75
CA VAL A 85 -10.40 -10.99 -1.76
C VAL A 85 -11.45 -10.15 -1.04
N ASP A 86 -11.42 -10.15 0.29
CA ASP A 86 -12.40 -9.45 1.10
C ASP A 86 -12.05 -7.97 1.28
N ILE A 87 -10.75 -7.64 1.26
CA ILE A 87 -10.26 -6.27 1.45
C ILE A 87 -8.90 -6.08 0.77
N VAL A 88 -8.70 -4.88 0.21
CA VAL A 88 -7.43 -4.44 -0.37
C VAL A 88 -6.79 -3.40 0.54
N CYS A 89 -5.52 -3.58 0.87
CA CYS A 89 -4.69 -2.64 1.60
C CYS A 89 -3.66 -2.01 0.64
N LEU A 90 -3.96 -0.80 0.16
CA LEU A 90 -3.12 -0.08 -0.80
C LEU A 90 -2.06 0.77 -0.07
N GLN A 91 -0.80 0.62 -0.46
CA GLN A 91 0.31 1.47 -0.04
C GLN A 91 0.57 2.54 -1.10
N HIS A 92 0.06 3.75 -0.88
CA HIS A 92 0.11 4.79 -1.89
C HIS A 92 1.27 5.76 -1.73
N GLU A 93 2.06 5.87 -2.80
CA GLU A 93 2.97 6.98 -3.08
C GLU A 93 2.91 7.35 -4.57
N PHE A 94 3.02 8.64 -4.89
CA PHE A 94 2.87 9.16 -6.26
C PHE A 94 3.86 8.57 -7.27
N GLY A 95 5.03 8.10 -6.83
CA GLY A 95 6.07 7.56 -7.69
C GLY A 95 5.94 6.08 -8.03
N ILE A 96 4.97 5.36 -7.45
CA ILE A 96 4.89 3.89 -7.59
C ILE A 96 4.13 3.47 -8.85
N PHE A 97 3.02 4.14 -9.16
CA PHE A 97 2.00 3.55 -10.03
C PHE A 97 2.03 4.03 -11.48
N GLY A 98 3.11 4.67 -11.93
CA GLY A 98 3.22 5.17 -13.29
C GLY A 98 2.12 6.16 -13.73
N GLY A 99 2.17 6.56 -14.99
CA GLY A 99 1.29 7.60 -15.52
C GLY A 99 1.44 8.96 -14.82
N THR A 100 0.59 9.92 -15.17
CA THR A 100 0.66 11.26 -14.58
C THR A 100 0.32 11.22 -13.10
N ALA A 101 1.32 11.52 -12.25
CA ALA A 101 1.20 11.53 -10.79
C ALA A 101 0.67 10.20 -10.20
N GLY A 102 1.15 9.05 -10.69
CA GLY A 102 0.70 7.74 -10.19
C GLY A 102 -0.71 7.36 -10.67
N GLY A 103 -1.25 8.05 -11.67
CA GLY A 103 -2.67 7.99 -12.04
C GLY A 103 -3.17 6.64 -12.54
N HIS A 104 -2.31 5.69 -12.94
CA HIS A 104 -2.79 4.37 -13.38
C HIS A 104 -3.46 3.58 -12.26
N ILE A 105 -3.09 3.82 -10.99
CA ILE A 105 -3.73 3.17 -9.85
C ILE A 105 -5.24 3.42 -9.81
N LEU A 106 -5.71 4.55 -10.33
CA LEU A 106 -7.13 4.87 -10.38
C LEU A 106 -7.90 3.93 -11.32
N ALA A 107 -7.28 3.42 -12.38
CA ALA A 107 -7.91 2.44 -13.25
C ALA A 107 -8.10 1.10 -12.52
N PHE A 108 -7.08 0.65 -11.78
CA PHE A 108 -7.17 -0.53 -10.92
C PHE A 108 -8.27 -0.37 -9.86
N LEU A 109 -8.28 0.75 -9.13
CA LEU A 109 -9.21 0.99 -8.02
C LEU A 109 -10.68 1.07 -8.45
N ARG A 110 -10.96 1.59 -9.65
CA ARG A 110 -12.35 1.66 -10.18
C ARG A 110 -12.94 0.29 -10.50
N GLU A 111 -12.10 -0.70 -10.78
CA GLU A 111 -12.54 -2.06 -11.12
C GLU A 111 -12.69 -2.97 -9.90
N LEU A 112 -12.15 -2.59 -8.73
CA LEU A 112 -12.24 -3.41 -7.52
C LEU A 112 -13.67 -3.49 -6.97
N ARG A 113 -14.08 -4.70 -6.59
CA ARG A 113 -15.43 -4.99 -6.05
C ARG A 113 -15.46 -5.15 -4.53
N MET A 114 -14.29 -5.04 -3.89
CA MET A 114 -14.10 -5.14 -2.45
C MET A 114 -13.65 -3.79 -1.86
N PRO A 115 -13.87 -3.53 -0.57
CA PRO A 115 -13.41 -2.30 0.07
C PRO A 115 -11.89 -2.13 0.02
N VAL A 116 -11.47 -0.88 -0.10
CA VAL A 116 -10.05 -0.48 -0.15
C VAL A 116 -9.70 0.36 1.07
N VAL A 117 -8.63 -0.02 1.75
CA VAL A 117 -7.97 0.76 2.80
C VAL A 117 -6.66 1.29 2.22
N THR A 118 -6.54 2.60 2.08
CA THR A 118 -5.35 3.22 1.48
C THR A 118 -4.49 3.87 2.55
N THR A 119 -3.27 3.38 2.72
CA THR A 119 -2.23 4.02 3.51
C THR A 119 -1.52 5.06 2.65
N LEU A 120 -1.48 6.31 3.12
CA LEU A 120 -0.88 7.42 2.39
C LEU A 120 0.51 7.72 2.96
N HIS A 121 1.55 7.35 2.19
CA HIS A 121 2.95 7.58 2.55
C HIS A 121 3.41 9.01 2.26
N THR A 122 2.78 9.66 1.28
CA THR A 122 3.02 11.07 0.94
C THR A 122 1.71 11.82 0.80
N ILE A 123 1.58 12.93 1.53
CA ILE A 123 0.47 13.88 1.42
C ILE A 123 1.07 15.27 1.19
N LEU A 124 0.82 15.85 0.02
CA LEU A 124 1.43 17.13 -0.37
C LEU A 124 0.61 18.31 0.15
N ARG A 125 1.29 19.30 0.73
CA ARG A 125 0.65 20.55 1.18
C ARG A 125 0.17 21.41 0.00
N GLU A 126 1.00 21.49 -1.04
CA GLU A 126 0.79 22.30 -2.23
C GLU A 126 0.85 21.40 -3.47
N PRO A 127 -0.19 20.56 -3.69
CA PRO A 127 -0.19 19.64 -4.83
C PRO A 127 -0.34 20.40 -6.15
N LYS A 128 0.36 19.94 -7.18
CA LYS A 128 0.06 20.28 -8.58
C LYS A 128 -1.34 19.79 -8.96
N ALA A 129 -1.88 20.31 -10.05
CA ALA A 129 -3.23 19.97 -10.52
C ALA A 129 -3.47 18.44 -10.62
N ASP A 130 -2.53 17.70 -11.22
CA ASP A 130 -2.66 16.25 -11.36
C ASP A 130 -2.55 15.49 -10.04
N GLN A 131 -1.63 15.90 -9.16
CA GLN A 131 -1.50 15.30 -7.82
C GLN A 131 -2.77 15.51 -6.99
N ARG A 132 -3.36 16.72 -7.08
CA ARG A 132 -4.63 17.05 -6.45
C ARG A 132 -5.77 16.19 -7.00
N ARG A 133 -5.85 16.06 -8.32
CA ARG A 133 -6.85 15.21 -8.99
C ARG A 133 -6.74 13.76 -8.51
N VAL A 134 -5.54 13.19 -8.56
CA VAL A 134 -5.30 11.79 -8.12
C VAL A 134 -5.68 11.60 -6.66
N MET A 135 -5.27 12.50 -5.77
CA MET A 135 -5.64 12.40 -4.35
C MET A 135 -7.14 12.49 -4.12
N HIS A 136 -7.87 13.37 -4.80
CA HIS A 136 -9.34 13.44 -4.67
C HIS A 136 -10.02 12.14 -5.12
N GLU A 137 -9.57 11.55 -6.22
CA GLU A 137 -10.11 10.27 -6.69
C GLU A 137 -9.75 9.11 -5.74
N LEU A 138 -8.53 9.08 -5.19
CA LEU A 138 -8.14 8.13 -4.16
C LEU A 138 -9.04 8.23 -2.92
N VAL A 139 -9.31 9.44 -2.43
CA VAL A 139 -10.22 9.68 -1.29
C VAL A 139 -11.64 9.19 -1.60
N ALA A 140 -12.11 9.36 -2.83
CA ALA A 140 -13.43 8.89 -3.25
C ALA A 140 -13.50 7.36 -3.30
N LEU A 141 -12.51 6.71 -3.92
CA LEU A 141 -12.46 5.27 -4.15
C LEU A 141 -12.07 4.46 -2.90
N SER A 142 -11.38 5.07 -1.93
CA SER A 142 -11.02 4.40 -0.69
C SER A 142 -12.19 4.34 0.29
N THR A 143 -12.39 3.19 0.92
CA THR A 143 -13.33 3.04 2.05
C THR A 143 -12.77 3.70 3.30
N ARG A 144 -11.47 3.50 3.57
CA ARG A 144 -10.72 4.13 4.67
C ARG A 144 -9.37 4.63 4.18
N LEU A 145 -8.87 5.67 4.83
CA LEU A 145 -7.57 6.29 4.59
C LEU A 145 -6.75 6.20 5.87
N VAL A 146 -5.57 5.61 5.80
CA VAL A 146 -4.63 5.55 6.92
C VAL A 146 -3.57 6.62 6.73
N VAL A 147 -3.36 7.42 7.78
CA VAL A 147 -2.26 8.40 7.86
C VAL A 147 -1.39 8.12 9.07
N MET A 148 -0.08 8.31 8.90
CA MET A 148 0.91 7.97 9.93
C MET A 148 1.41 9.18 10.72
N ALA A 149 0.92 10.37 10.38
CA ALA A 149 1.20 11.60 11.09
C ALA A 149 -0.08 12.42 11.25
N GLU A 150 -0.25 13.02 12.43
CA GLU A 150 -1.37 13.93 12.72
C GLU A 150 -1.43 15.10 11.72
N ARG A 151 -0.26 15.56 11.27
CA ARG A 151 -0.16 16.56 10.20
C ARG A 151 -0.78 16.09 8.89
N GLY A 152 -0.63 14.81 8.53
CA GLY A 152 -1.27 14.21 7.36
C GLY A 152 -2.79 14.23 7.47
N ARG A 153 -3.33 13.90 8.66
CA ARG A 153 -4.77 13.99 8.95
C ARG A 153 -5.32 15.40 8.74
N GLN A 154 -4.59 16.42 9.19
CA GLN A 154 -4.95 17.83 8.98
C GLN A 154 -4.93 18.20 7.50
N MET A 155 -3.84 17.85 6.78
CA MET A 155 -3.72 18.15 5.35
C MET A 155 -4.84 17.51 4.52
N LEU A 156 -5.23 16.27 4.82
CA LEU A 156 -6.34 15.60 4.13
C LEU A 156 -7.67 16.33 4.29
N GLN A 157 -7.96 16.83 5.48
CA GLN A 157 -9.19 17.58 5.75
C GLN A 157 -9.15 18.98 5.13
N GLU A 158 -8.06 19.71 5.34
CA GLU A 158 -7.96 21.13 4.93
C GLU A 158 -7.78 21.29 3.42
N ILE A 159 -6.89 20.50 2.80
CA ILE A 159 -6.48 20.70 1.40
C ILE A 159 -7.28 19.83 0.45
N TYR A 160 -7.57 18.59 0.84
CA TYR A 160 -8.21 17.58 -0.01
C TYR A 160 -9.68 17.35 0.36
N GLN A 161 -10.18 17.98 1.43
CA GLN A 161 -11.57 17.91 1.89
C GLN A 161 -12.04 16.46 2.12
N ALA A 162 -11.12 15.60 2.56
CA ALA A 162 -11.44 14.21 2.87
C ALA A 162 -12.37 14.13 4.10
N PRO A 163 -13.44 13.31 4.07
CA PRO A 163 -14.33 13.16 5.20
C PRO A 163 -13.58 12.66 6.44
N PRO A 164 -13.70 13.31 7.61
CA PRO A 164 -13.01 12.88 8.83
C PRO A 164 -13.33 11.43 9.21
N THR A 165 -14.54 10.97 8.91
CA THR A 165 -15.01 9.60 9.18
C THR A 165 -14.31 8.52 8.35
N LYS A 166 -13.61 8.89 7.28
CA LYS A 166 -12.79 7.98 6.47
C LYS A 166 -11.34 7.90 6.96
N ILE A 167 -10.88 8.81 7.81
CA ILE A 167 -9.46 8.96 8.13
C ILE A 167 -9.14 8.29 9.47
N ASP A 168 -8.22 7.33 9.42
CA ASP A 168 -7.65 6.66 10.58
C ASP A 168 -6.19 7.10 10.77
N PHE A 169 -5.85 7.53 11.99
CA PHE A 169 -4.47 7.80 12.37
C PHE A 169 -3.86 6.55 13.00
N ILE A 170 -2.90 5.94 12.30
CA ILE A 170 -2.16 4.78 12.77
C ILE A 170 -0.68 5.13 12.63
N PRO A 171 0.06 5.36 13.74
CA PRO A 171 1.47 5.70 13.70
C PRO A 171 2.28 4.65 12.93
N HIS A 172 3.33 5.09 12.23
CA HIS A 172 4.28 4.17 11.63
C HIS A 172 4.95 3.35 12.74
N GLY A 173 4.77 2.03 12.72
CA GLY A 173 5.48 1.12 13.62
C GLY A 173 6.94 0.97 13.19
N ILE A 174 7.84 0.67 14.12
CA ILE A 174 9.21 0.25 13.79
C ILE A 174 9.34 -1.25 14.07
N PRO A 175 10.08 -2.01 13.26
CA PRO A 175 10.42 -3.38 13.61
C PRO A 175 11.08 -3.42 14.98
N ASP A 176 10.65 -4.35 15.83
CA ASP A 176 11.28 -4.59 17.14
C ASP A 176 12.60 -5.34 16.91
N VAL A 177 13.62 -4.57 16.54
CA VAL A 177 14.99 -5.08 16.42
C VAL A 177 15.64 -4.97 17.79
N GLY A 178 16.16 -6.10 18.29
CA GLY A 178 17.00 -6.08 19.49
C GLY A 178 18.13 -5.09 19.29
N PHE A 179 18.41 -4.27 20.31
CA PHE A 179 19.53 -3.34 20.25
C PHE A 179 20.82 -4.11 19.96
N VAL A 180 21.46 -3.83 18.83
CA VAL A 180 22.78 -4.36 18.48
C VAL A 180 23.79 -3.25 18.73
N ASP A 181 24.87 -3.56 19.45
CA ASP A 181 25.94 -2.62 19.71
C ASP A 181 26.57 -2.20 18.37
N PRO A 182 26.64 -0.90 18.04
CA PRO A 182 27.26 -0.41 16.81
C PRO A 182 28.72 -0.86 16.62
N THR A 183 29.38 -1.27 17.70
CA THR A 183 30.75 -1.79 17.68
C THR A 183 30.87 -3.11 16.90
N ASP A 184 29.81 -3.91 16.82
CA ASP A 184 29.82 -5.19 16.09
C ASP A 184 29.84 -5.02 14.56
N PHE A 185 29.42 -3.85 14.04
CA PHE A 185 29.43 -3.54 12.60
C PHE A 185 30.62 -2.69 12.16
N LYS A 186 31.37 -2.13 13.12
CA LYS A 186 32.54 -1.29 12.87
C LYS A 186 33.68 -2.04 12.19
N ASP A 187 33.88 -3.30 12.57
CA ASP A 187 34.85 -4.19 11.92
C ASP A 187 34.48 -4.55 10.48
N GLN A 188 33.20 -4.51 10.11
CA GLN A 188 32.73 -4.74 8.74
C GLN A 188 32.95 -3.55 7.80
N PHE A 189 33.04 -2.33 8.35
CA PHE A 189 33.24 -1.09 7.58
C PHE A 189 34.61 -0.43 7.85
N GLY A 190 35.46 -1.04 8.67
CA GLY A 190 36.83 -0.59 8.94
C GLY A 190 36.92 0.72 9.72
N VAL A 191 35.98 0.99 10.64
CA VAL A 191 35.92 2.23 11.44
C VAL A 191 35.90 1.96 12.92
#